data_AF-B2JMJ4-F1
#
_entry.id   AF-B2JMJ4-F1
#
_cell.length_a   1.000
_cell.length_b   1.000
_cell.length_c   1.000
_cell.angle_alpha   90.00
_cell.angle_beta   90.00
_cell.angle_gamma   90.00
#
_symmetry.space_group_name_H-M   'P 1'
#
loop_
_entity.id
_entity.type
_entity.pdbx_description
1 polymer ?
#
loop_
_entity_poly.entity_id
_entity_poly.type
_entity_poly.pdbx_seq_one_letter_code
_entity_poly.pdbx_strand_id
1 'polypeptide(L)'
;MSSLRIVGLLAIFGLCTGCAQIHQELQASNPTNTVAMPSKLAVTDGVSDETPLTSGHIAVQPKSGALQTGYASWYARKFQGRRTASGERYDNRLLTAAHRTLPLGSYVRVTSLATEKSVVVRVNDRGPFIKGRIIDLSLAAASELGLTRSPSMQVELQRVEKAANSRALSDGSES
;
A
#
# COMPACT_ATOMS: atom_id res chain seq x y z
N MET A 1 73.49 -19.99 -45.83
CA MET A 1 73.93 -18.57 -45.87
C MET A 1 72.91 -17.78 -46.68
N SER A 2 71.86 -17.25 -46.05
CA SER A 2 71.03 -16.18 -46.63
C SER A 2 70.25 -15.50 -45.50
N SER A 3 70.72 -14.30 -45.18
CA SER A 3 70.15 -13.28 -44.33
C SER A 3 68.82 -12.76 -44.91
N LEU A 4 67.83 -12.39 -44.09
CA LEU A 4 67.27 -11.02 -44.13
C LEU A 4 66.33 -10.78 -42.94
N ARG A 5 66.68 -9.78 -42.13
CA ARG A 5 65.78 -9.13 -41.17
C ARG A 5 64.94 -8.12 -41.95
N ILE A 6 63.62 -8.15 -41.80
CA ILE A 6 62.76 -6.99 -42.12
C ILE A 6 61.95 -6.68 -40.87
N VAL A 7 62.39 -5.61 -40.21
CA VAL A 7 61.64 -4.78 -39.28
C VAL A 7 60.84 -3.80 -40.14
N GLY A 8 59.52 -3.77 -40.01
CA GLY A 8 58.64 -2.67 -40.45
C GLY A 8 57.54 -2.56 -39.39
N LEU A 9 57.49 -1.57 -38.50
CA LEU A 9 57.45 -0.11 -38.62
C LEU A 9 56.09 0.45 -39.09
N LEU A 10 55.53 1.30 -38.23
CA LEU A 10 54.47 2.31 -38.41
C LEU A 10 53.03 1.81 -38.61
N ALA A 11 52.16 1.89 -37.60
CA ALA A 11 51.48 3.07 -37.03
C ALA A 11 50.13 3.36 -37.72
N ILE A 12 49.04 3.14 -36.99
CA ILE A 12 47.84 3.97 -37.12
C ILE A 12 47.44 4.40 -35.71
N PHE A 13 47.87 5.61 -35.38
CA PHE A 13 47.38 6.43 -34.29
C PHE A 13 45.90 6.76 -34.55
N GLY A 14 45.00 6.14 -33.78
CA GLY A 14 43.63 6.62 -33.64
C GLY A 14 43.58 7.77 -32.64
N LEU A 15 43.86 9.00 -33.11
CA LEU A 15 43.60 10.25 -32.40
C LEU A 15 42.08 10.42 -32.24
N CYS A 16 41.53 10.13 -31.07
CA CYS A 16 40.26 10.73 -30.64
C CYS A 16 40.59 12.01 -29.87
N THR A 17 40.85 13.08 -30.61
CA THR A 17 40.93 14.44 -30.09
C THR A 17 39.52 14.97 -29.94
N GLY A 18 38.99 14.97 -28.72
CA GLY A 18 37.71 15.56 -28.37
C GLY A 18 37.76 16.14 -26.97
N CYS A 19 38.40 17.30 -26.83
CA CYS A 19 38.35 18.11 -25.62
C CYS A 19 36.92 18.66 -25.44
N ALA A 20 36.22 18.24 -24.40
CA ALA A 20 35.13 18.99 -23.81
C ALA A 20 35.13 18.76 -22.29
N GLN A 21 36.06 19.44 -21.62
CA GLN A 21 36.02 19.74 -20.19
C GLN A 21 35.80 21.27 -20.15
N ILE A 22 34.82 21.82 -19.44
CA ILE A 22 35.04 22.37 -18.10
C ILE A 22 33.69 22.79 -17.46
N HIS A 23 33.48 22.25 -16.26
CA HIS A 23 32.91 22.82 -15.03
C HIS A 23 31.50 23.43 -15.01
N GLN A 24 30.64 22.90 -14.12
CA GLN A 24 30.51 23.52 -12.78
C GLN A 24 30.01 22.51 -11.71
N GLU A 25 30.93 22.23 -10.79
CA GLU A 25 30.78 21.85 -9.37
C GLU A 25 29.63 22.58 -8.65
N LEU A 26 29.09 22.22 -7.49
CA LEU A 26 29.21 21.23 -6.40
C LEU A 26 27.87 21.46 -5.62
N GLN A 27 27.27 20.53 -4.91
CA GLN A 27 27.55 20.32 -3.48
C GLN A 27 26.68 19.17 -2.97
N ALA A 28 27.32 18.29 -2.20
CA ALA A 28 26.72 17.25 -1.39
C ALA A 28 26.16 17.81 -0.08
N SER A 29 25.07 17.22 0.44
CA SER A 29 24.92 16.72 1.84
C SER A 29 23.44 16.48 2.22
N ASN A 30 23.17 15.28 2.74
CA ASN A 30 22.03 14.92 3.64
C ASN A 30 22.27 15.57 5.04
N PRO A 31 21.38 15.56 6.09
CA PRO A 31 20.10 14.85 6.32
C PRO A 31 18.99 15.64 7.13
N THR A 32 17.89 14.94 7.49
CA THR A 32 17.02 15.06 8.70
C THR A 32 16.34 16.38 9.09
N ASN A 33 15.01 16.38 8.94
CA ASN A 33 13.94 16.68 9.92
C ASN A 33 14.13 17.71 11.08
N THR A 34 13.10 18.58 11.19
CA THR A 34 12.55 19.24 12.41
C THR A 34 13.14 20.60 12.83
N VAL A 35 12.28 21.62 12.95
CA VAL A 35 12.09 22.48 14.15
C VAL A 35 10.82 23.35 14.00
N ALA A 36 9.96 23.21 15.01
CA ALA A 36 9.07 24.18 15.67
C ALA A 36 7.86 24.88 14.99
N MET A 37 6.75 24.76 15.76
CA MET A 37 5.50 25.52 15.79
C MET A 37 5.70 27.04 15.92
N PRO A 38 4.63 27.82 15.66
CA PRO A 38 4.12 28.66 16.75
C PRO A 38 2.62 28.45 17.03
N SER A 39 2.34 28.37 18.33
CA SER A 39 1.03 28.52 18.97
C SER A 39 0.57 29.98 18.97
N LYS A 40 -0.66 30.29 18.53
CA LYS A 40 -1.54 31.26 19.21
C LYS A 40 -3.01 31.19 18.73
N LEU A 41 -3.89 31.29 19.72
CA LEU A 41 -5.34 31.28 19.68
C LEU A 41 -5.96 32.36 18.77
N ALA A 42 -7.09 32.02 18.15
CA ALA A 42 -8.25 32.90 18.06
C ALA A 42 -9.54 32.05 18.06
N VAL A 43 -10.27 32.16 19.18
CA VAL A 43 -11.68 31.79 19.33
C VAL A 43 -12.53 32.77 18.53
N THR A 44 -13.52 32.28 17.77
CA THR A 44 -14.82 32.94 17.60
C THR A 44 -15.89 31.90 17.36
N ASP A 45 -16.93 31.95 18.20
CA ASP A 45 -18.14 31.15 18.16
C ASP A 45 -18.91 31.29 16.84
N GLY A 46 -19.54 30.21 16.39
CA GLY A 46 -20.39 30.23 15.21
C GLY A 46 -20.97 28.87 14.86
N VAL A 47 -22.05 28.49 15.55
CA VAL A 47 -22.97 27.42 15.16
C VAL A 47 -23.40 27.63 13.70
N SER A 48 -23.09 26.66 12.84
CA SER A 48 -23.96 26.30 11.72
C SER A 48 -23.90 24.78 11.51
N ASP A 49 -25.09 24.24 11.52
CA ASP A 49 -25.49 22.85 11.57
C ASP A 49 -25.25 22.20 10.19
N GLU A 50 -23.99 21.98 9.82
CA GLU A 50 -23.65 21.26 8.60
C GLU A 50 -23.61 19.76 8.91
N THR A 51 -24.80 19.16 8.84
CA THR A 51 -24.97 17.70 8.74
C THR A 51 -24.15 17.18 7.55
N PRO A 52 -23.13 16.32 7.73
CA PRO A 52 -22.50 15.66 6.60
C PRO A 52 -23.48 14.60 6.10
N LEU A 53 -24.17 14.91 5.01
CA LEU A 53 -24.95 13.95 4.25
C LEU A 53 -24.03 12.79 3.78
N THR A 54 -24.20 11.64 4.42
CA THR A 54 -24.18 10.29 3.85
C THR A 54 -23.27 10.08 2.63
N SER A 55 -22.07 9.58 2.90
CA SER A 55 -21.47 8.50 2.12
C SER A 55 -20.96 7.46 3.10
N GLY A 56 -21.45 6.23 2.97
CA GLY A 56 -21.40 5.14 3.95
C GLY A 56 -20.00 4.67 4.34
N HIS A 57 -19.26 5.51 5.06
CA HIS A 57 -18.06 5.11 5.76
C HIS A 57 -18.52 4.31 6.97
N ILE A 58 -18.39 2.99 6.87
CA ILE A 58 -18.47 2.10 8.02
C ILE A 58 -17.52 2.70 9.07
N ALA A 59 -18.04 3.15 10.20
CA ALA A 59 -17.19 3.50 11.33
C ALA A 59 -16.46 2.21 11.74
N VAL A 60 -15.13 2.28 11.83
CA VAL A 60 -14.30 1.09 12.03
C VAL A 60 -13.45 1.35 13.26
N GLN A 61 -13.75 0.66 14.35
CA GLN A 61 -12.98 0.77 15.58
C GLN A 61 -11.83 -0.25 15.55
N PRO A 62 -10.56 0.18 15.71
CA PRO A 62 -9.43 -0.73 15.75
C PRO A 62 -9.46 -1.57 17.04
N LYS A 63 -9.39 -2.90 16.88
CA LYS A 63 -9.26 -3.83 18.00
C LYS A 63 -7.76 -4.13 18.18
N SER A 64 -7.11 -3.44 19.12
CA SER A 64 -5.68 -3.59 19.49
C SER A 64 -4.69 -3.35 18.33
N GLY A 65 -3.38 -3.29 18.65
CA GLY A 65 -2.29 -2.94 17.73
C GLY A 65 -2.13 -3.87 16.51
N ALA A 66 -1.10 -3.62 15.70
CA ALA A 66 -0.79 -4.38 14.50
C ALA A 66 -0.80 -5.90 14.75
N LEU A 67 -1.60 -6.64 13.98
CA LEU A 67 -1.68 -8.10 14.10
C LEU A 67 -0.48 -8.78 13.42
N GLN A 68 -0.13 -8.27 12.24
CA GLN A 68 0.80 -8.95 11.34
C GLN A 68 1.30 -7.98 10.26
N THR A 69 2.57 -8.13 9.91
CA THR A 69 3.20 -7.43 8.77
C THR A 69 3.73 -8.45 7.78
N GLY A 70 3.66 -8.12 6.48
CA GLY A 70 4.11 -9.01 5.41
C GLY A 70 3.67 -8.52 4.04
N TYR A 71 3.71 -9.39 3.03
CA TYR A 71 3.34 -9.00 1.67
C TYR A 71 1.87 -9.28 1.36
N ALA A 72 1.21 -8.30 0.75
CA ALA A 72 -0.05 -8.45 0.07
C ALA A 72 0.16 -8.77 -1.42
N SER A 73 -0.74 -9.58 -1.99
CA SER A 73 -0.99 -9.61 -3.43
C SER A 73 -2.49 -9.44 -3.71
N TRP A 74 -2.93 -9.67 -4.94
CA TRP A 74 -4.35 -9.55 -5.30
C TRP A 74 -4.77 -10.60 -6.32
N TYR A 75 -6.06 -10.94 -6.31
CA TYR A 75 -6.63 -11.97 -7.18
C TYR A 75 -6.74 -11.51 -8.64
N ALA A 76 -6.24 -12.34 -9.56
CA ALA A 76 -6.43 -12.13 -10.98
C ALA A 76 -7.92 -12.14 -11.38
N ARG A 77 -8.29 -11.35 -12.40
CA ARG A 77 -9.69 -11.21 -12.89
C ARG A 77 -10.36 -12.56 -13.24
N LYS A 78 -9.59 -13.57 -13.66
CA LYS A 78 -10.07 -14.92 -14.00
C LYS A 78 -10.76 -15.67 -12.85
N PHE A 79 -10.59 -15.21 -11.61
CA PHE A 79 -11.24 -15.82 -10.45
C PHE A 79 -12.69 -15.33 -10.25
N GLN A 80 -13.16 -14.31 -10.99
CA GLN A 80 -14.53 -13.79 -10.91
C GLN A 80 -15.57 -14.91 -10.92
N GLY A 81 -16.51 -14.86 -9.98
CA GLY A 81 -17.63 -15.79 -9.88
C GLY A 81 -17.30 -17.17 -9.30
N ARG A 82 -16.03 -17.49 -9.03
CA ARG A 82 -15.65 -18.76 -8.38
C ARG A 82 -16.07 -18.75 -6.91
N ARG A 83 -16.34 -19.93 -6.34
CA ARG A 83 -16.66 -20.05 -4.91
C ARG A 83 -15.42 -19.81 -4.05
N THR A 84 -15.57 -19.01 -3.00
CA THR A 84 -14.57 -18.81 -1.94
C THR A 84 -14.77 -19.82 -0.81
N ALA A 85 -13.86 -19.85 0.16
CA ALA A 85 -13.99 -20.68 1.36
C ALA A 85 -15.18 -20.31 2.26
N SER A 86 -15.74 -19.09 2.17
CA SER A 86 -17.00 -18.76 2.83
C SER A 86 -18.24 -19.32 2.11
N GLY A 87 -18.07 -19.89 0.91
CA GLY A 87 -19.15 -20.41 0.07
C GLY A 87 -19.76 -19.38 -0.88
N GLU A 88 -19.47 -18.09 -0.68
CA GLU A 88 -19.87 -16.99 -1.56
C GLU A 88 -19.14 -17.05 -2.91
N ARG A 89 -19.66 -16.36 -3.93
CA ARG A 89 -18.92 -16.15 -5.18
C ARG A 89 -17.99 -14.96 -5.03
N TYR A 90 -16.74 -15.12 -5.44
CA TYR A 90 -15.78 -14.03 -5.52
C TYR A 90 -16.26 -12.96 -6.50
N ASP A 91 -16.28 -11.72 -6.05
CA ASP A 91 -16.54 -10.54 -6.87
C ASP A 91 -15.40 -9.55 -6.73
N ASN A 92 -14.74 -9.25 -7.85
CA ASN A 92 -13.60 -8.35 -7.93
C ASN A 92 -13.93 -6.89 -7.55
N ARG A 93 -15.22 -6.54 -7.50
CA ARG A 93 -15.71 -5.20 -7.15
C ARG A 93 -15.93 -5.00 -5.65
N LEU A 94 -15.97 -6.07 -4.87
CA LEU A 94 -16.19 -6.00 -3.42
C LEU A 94 -14.87 -5.89 -2.67
N LEU A 95 -14.89 -5.20 -1.52
CA LEU A 95 -13.74 -5.09 -0.63
C LEU A 95 -13.57 -6.36 0.22
N THR A 96 -13.10 -7.42 -0.41
CA THR A 96 -12.81 -8.70 0.25
C THR A 96 -11.36 -9.14 0.12
N ALA A 97 -10.98 -10.13 0.92
CA ALA A 97 -9.64 -10.71 0.92
C ALA A 97 -9.63 -12.20 1.33
N ALA A 98 -8.57 -12.90 0.95
CA ALA A 98 -8.19 -14.21 1.47
C ALA A 98 -7.13 -14.08 2.55
N HIS A 99 -7.32 -14.81 3.66
CA HIS A 99 -6.34 -14.93 4.74
C HIS A 99 -6.30 -16.36 5.29
N ARG A 100 -5.13 -16.80 5.76
CA ARG A 100 -4.86 -18.21 6.11
C ARG A 100 -5.67 -18.66 7.33
N THR A 101 -5.62 -17.88 8.40
CA THR A 101 -6.13 -18.29 9.73
C THR A 101 -7.21 -17.39 10.30
N LEU A 102 -7.28 -16.11 9.91
CA LEU A 102 -8.34 -15.21 10.36
C LEU A 102 -9.75 -15.79 10.12
N PRO A 103 -10.68 -15.58 11.06
CA PRO A 103 -12.06 -16.03 10.91
C PRO A 103 -12.69 -15.49 9.65
N LEU A 104 -13.43 -16.32 8.92
CA LEU A 104 -14.24 -15.85 7.80
C LEU A 104 -15.31 -14.89 8.33
N GLY A 105 -15.58 -13.82 7.61
CA GLY A 105 -16.48 -12.73 8.00
C GLY A 105 -15.81 -11.65 8.87
N SER A 106 -14.60 -11.86 9.36
CA SER A 106 -13.87 -10.81 10.09
C SER A 106 -13.44 -9.67 9.18
N TYR A 107 -13.28 -8.48 9.77
CA TYR A 107 -12.80 -7.29 9.07
C TYR A 107 -11.37 -6.96 9.50
N VAL A 108 -10.58 -6.51 8.53
CA VAL A 108 -9.18 -6.15 8.70
C VAL A 108 -8.92 -4.85 7.99
N ARG A 109 -8.30 -3.88 8.68
CA ARG A 109 -7.65 -2.74 8.04
C ARG A 109 -6.31 -3.20 7.51
N VAL A 110 -6.10 -2.97 6.22
CA VAL A 110 -4.85 -3.24 5.51
C VAL A 110 -4.22 -1.90 5.22
N THR A 111 -3.00 -1.67 5.71
CA THR A 111 -2.27 -0.42 5.51
C THR A 111 -1.02 -0.69 4.67
N SER A 112 -0.86 0.04 3.57
CA SER A 112 0.36 0.04 2.78
C SER A 112 1.48 0.72 3.56
N LEU A 113 2.61 0.04 3.76
CA LEU A 113 3.76 0.65 4.43
C LEU A 113 4.52 1.63 3.53
N ALA A 114 4.32 1.56 2.22
CA ALA A 114 4.99 2.43 1.26
C ALA A 114 4.23 3.75 1.01
N THR A 115 2.90 3.71 1.11
CA THR A 115 2.05 4.86 0.74
C THR A 115 1.14 5.34 1.88
N GLU A 116 1.14 4.65 3.01
CA GLU A 116 0.30 4.91 4.21
C GLU A 116 -1.22 4.85 3.97
N LYS A 117 -1.66 4.65 2.72
CA LYS A 117 -3.04 4.35 2.35
C LYS A 117 -3.52 3.09 3.08
N SER A 118 -4.78 3.11 3.50
CA SER A 118 -5.41 1.95 4.13
C SER A 118 -6.79 1.66 3.53
N VAL A 119 -7.18 0.39 3.58
CA VAL A 119 -8.50 -0.09 3.17
C VAL A 119 -8.98 -1.13 4.17
N VAL A 120 -10.29 -1.13 4.47
CA VAL A 120 -10.90 -2.15 5.32
C VAL A 120 -11.55 -3.20 4.42
N VAL A 121 -11.16 -4.45 4.63
CA VAL A 121 -11.64 -5.59 3.84
C VAL A 121 -12.28 -6.64 4.75
N ARG A 122 -13.25 -7.36 4.20
CA ARG A 122 -13.80 -8.56 4.84
C ARG A 122 -13.04 -9.80 4.38
N VAL A 123 -12.62 -10.63 5.32
CA VAL A 123 -12.02 -11.94 5.03
C VAL A 123 -13.12 -12.91 4.63
N ASN A 124 -13.15 -13.35 3.38
CA ASN A 124 -14.18 -14.30 2.90
C ASN A 124 -13.59 -15.55 2.21
N ASP A 125 -12.27 -15.68 2.23
CA ASP A 125 -11.58 -16.77 1.55
C ASP A 125 -10.31 -17.24 2.29
N ARG A 126 -9.71 -18.35 1.82
CA ARG A 126 -8.50 -18.96 2.39
C ARG A 126 -7.31 -18.86 1.44
N GLY A 127 -6.13 -18.68 2.02
CA GLY A 127 -4.89 -18.36 1.34
C GLY A 127 -4.28 -17.09 1.93
N PRO A 128 -3.21 -16.52 1.36
CA PRO A 128 -2.34 -17.12 0.36
C PRO A 128 -1.59 -18.35 0.88
N PHE A 129 -1.35 -19.32 -0.02
CA PHE A 129 -0.54 -20.51 0.28
C PHE A 129 0.94 -20.37 -0.13
N ILE A 130 1.34 -19.17 -0.52
CA ILE A 130 2.72 -18.82 -0.90
C ILE A 130 3.44 -18.23 0.30
N LYS A 131 4.68 -18.68 0.56
CA LYS A 131 5.51 -18.16 1.65
C LYS A 131 5.74 -16.65 1.48
N GLY A 132 5.76 -15.93 2.60
CA GLY A 132 6.00 -14.48 2.64
C GLY A 132 4.78 -13.60 2.31
N ARG A 133 3.72 -14.15 1.71
CA ARG A 133 2.45 -13.43 1.54
C ARG A 133 1.51 -13.72 2.70
N ILE A 134 0.83 -12.70 3.17
CA ILE A 134 -0.06 -12.78 4.33
C ILE A 134 -1.52 -12.55 3.96
N ILE A 135 -1.78 -11.85 2.86
CA ILE A 135 -3.14 -11.53 2.40
C ILE A 135 -3.19 -11.44 0.87
N ASP A 136 -4.26 -11.99 0.27
CA ASP A 136 -4.56 -11.78 -1.14
C ASP A 136 -5.86 -10.96 -1.24
N LEU A 137 -5.76 -9.74 -1.79
CA LEU A 137 -6.85 -8.77 -1.88
C LEU A 137 -7.73 -8.99 -3.12
N SER A 138 -8.97 -8.54 -3.05
CA SER A 138 -9.79 -8.26 -4.23
C SER A 138 -9.17 -7.17 -5.10
N LEU A 139 -9.56 -7.12 -6.38
CA LEU A 139 -9.09 -6.08 -7.30
C LEU A 139 -9.49 -4.68 -6.82
N ALA A 140 -10.74 -4.50 -6.34
CA ALA A 140 -11.20 -3.24 -5.77
C ALA A 140 -10.32 -2.79 -4.60
N ALA A 141 -10.10 -3.65 -3.60
CA ALA A 141 -9.27 -3.30 -2.44
C ALA A 141 -7.80 -3.04 -2.83
N ALA A 142 -7.25 -3.80 -3.77
CA ALA A 142 -5.90 -3.57 -4.29
C ALA A 142 -5.80 -2.22 -5.03
N SER A 143 -6.86 -1.80 -5.72
CA SER A 143 -6.91 -0.49 -6.40
C SER A 143 -6.88 0.66 -5.40
N GLU A 144 -7.67 0.58 -4.32
CA GLU A 144 -7.69 1.59 -3.24
C GLU A 144 -6.30 1.79 -2.60
N LEU A 145 -5.58 0.69 -2.38
CA LEU A 145 -4.21 0.72 -1.86
C LEU A 145 -3.15 1.12 -2.89
N GLY A 146 -3.48 1.16 -4.18
CA GLY A 146 -2.50 1.36 -5.27
C GLY A 146 -1.61 0.14 -5.54
N LEU A 147 -1.97 -1.04 -5.03
CA LEU A 147 -1.24 -2.29 -5.22
C LEU A 147 -1.31 -2.82 -6.67
N THR A 148 -2.30 -2.40 -7.48
CA THR A 148 -2.48 -2.89 -8.86
C THR A 148 -1.31 -2.59 -9.81
N ARG A 149 -0.43 -1.66 -9.43
CA ARG A 149 0.77 -1.27 -10.20
C ARG A 149 1.99 -2.14 -9.92
N SER A 150 1.89 -3.05 -8.96
CA SER A 150 2.97 -3.93 -8.50
C SER A 150 2.48 -5.37 -8.32
N PRO A 151 3.36 -6.38 -8.42
CA PRO A 151 2.96 -7.77 -8.15
C PRO A 151 2.67 -8.03 -6.66
N SER A 152 3.29 -7.26 -5.77
CA SER A 152 3.11 -7.33 -4.32
C SER A 152 3.46 -6.01 -3.64
N MET A 153 3.03 -5.86 -2.39
CA MET A 153 3.27 -4.66 -1.55
C MET A 153 3.43 -5.08 -0.10
N GLN A 154 4.32 -4.44 0.65
CA GLN A 154 4.38 -4.62 2.10
C GLN A 154 3.19 -3.92 2.77
N VAL A 155 2.50 -4.65 3.64
CA VAL A 155 1.34 -4.18 4.36
C VAL A 155 1.39 -4.57 5.83
N GLU A 156 0.72 -3.76 6.63
CA GLU A 156 0.35 -4.07 8.01
C GLU A 156 -1.15 -4.40 8.07
N LEU A 157 -1.50 -5.42 8.85
CA LEU A 157 -2.87 -5.85 9.10
C LEU A 157 -3.28 -5.51 10.54
N GLN A 158 -4.47 -4.94 10.69
CA GLN A 158 -5.08 -4.69 11.99
C GLN A 158 -6.52 -5.20 12.02
N ARG A 159 -6.91 -5.95 13.06
CA ARG A 159 -8.30 -6.40 13.19
C ARG A 159 -9.17 -5.20 13.52
N VAL A 160 -10.33 -5.14 12.90
CA VAL A 160 -11.28 -4.09 13.18
C VAL A 160 -12.68 -4.66 13.32
N GLU A 161 -13.50 -3.99 14.13
CA GLU A 161 -14.93 -4.28 14.18
C GLU A 161 -15.64 -3.46 13.12
N LYS A 162 -16.62 -4.07 12.45
CA LYS A 162 -17.62 -3.30 11.71
C LYS A 162 -18.40 -2.52 12.77
N ALA A 163 -18.45 -1.19 12.73
CA ALA A 163 -19.36 -0.49 13.64
C ALA A 163 -20.75 -1.09 13.41
N ALA A 164 -21.29 -1.69 14.47
CA ALA A 164 -22.71 -1.89 14.56
C ALA A 164 -23.32 -0.51 14.38
N ASN A 165 -24.34 -0.40 13.50
CA ASN A 165 -25.06 0.84 13.30
C ASN A 165 -25.31 1.49 14.66
N SER A 166 -24.85 2.72 14.84
CA SER A 166 -24.99 3.55 16.06
C SER A 166 -26.46 3.90 16.39
N ARG A 167 -27.42 3.11 15.91
CA ARG A 167 -28.87 3.24 16.11
C ARG A 167 -29.43 2.46 17.30
N ALA A 168 -28.59 1.71 18.04
CA ALA A 168 -29.05 0.87 19.15
C ALA A 168 -28.65 1.38 20.55
N LEU A 169 -28.21 2.63 20.68
CA LEU A 169 -27.77 3.20 21.97
C LEU A 169 -28.50 4.49 22.39
N SER A 170 -29.62 4.85 21.75
CA SER A 170 -30.44 6.04 22.13
C SER A 170 -31.82 5.73 22.71
N ASP A 171 -32.29 4.48 22.70
CA ASP A 171 -33.62 4.14 23.20
C ASP A 171 -33.50 3.39 24.53
N GLY A 172 -33.29 4.14 25.61
CA GLY A 172 -33.38 3.61 26.95
C GLY A 172 -32.90 4.58 28.03
N SER A 173 -33.88 5.07 28.80
CA SER A 173 -33.79 5.78 30.09
C SER A 173 -33.67 7.31 30.06
N GLU A 174 -34.83 7.96 30.13
CA GLU A 174 -35.21 9.15 30.93
C GLU A 174 -36.57 9.60 30.35
N SER A 175 -37.71 9.64 31.04
CA SER A 175 -38.15 9.36 32.41
C SER A 175 -39.66 9.15 32.35
#